data_AF-A0A4Y2DWJ8-F1
#
_entry.id   AF-A0A4Y2DWJ8-F1
#
_cell.length_a   1.000
_cell.length_b   1.000
_cell.length_c   1.000
_cell.angle_alpha   90.00
_cell.angle_beta   90.00
_cell.angle_gamma   90.00
#
_symmetry.space_group_name_H-M   'P 1'
#
loop_
_entity.id
_entity.type
_entity.pdbx_description
1 polymer ?
#
loop_
_entity_poly.entity_id
_entity_poly.type
_entity_poly.pdbx_seq_one_letter_code
_entity_poly.pdbx_strand_id
1 'polypeptide(L)'
;MCPANVIFYLTGTARQWFDNNEDTFTNFTMFKNSLNNAFCRTDDLQRQAERLLLTRKQQIGETPESYIQDILSLCRKANPSMSEDEKVAHLMKGIVEYLYQTLLVQDFRRINEFVKRCSEIESLRRRRITRTRFQRLPKVSAVSAETDVGDVRSLIHE
;
A
#
# COMPACT_ATOMS: atom_id res chain seq x y z
N MET A 1 -15.10 -32.49 -12.75
CA MET A 1 -13.87 -32.82 -13.51
C MET A 1 -12.72 -32.87 -12.52
N CYS A 2 -12.08 -34.03 -12.38
CA CYS A 2 -10.91 -34.23 -11.52
C CYS A 2 -9.69 -33.49 -12.09
N PRO A 3 -8.78 -32.99 -11.26
CA PRO A 3 -7.61 -32.18 -11.67
C PRO A 3 -6.49 -33.02 -12.32
N ALA A 4 -6.81 -34.01 -13.14
CA ALA A 4 -5.85 -34.98 -13.71
C ALA A 4 -4.69 -34.32 -14.50
N ASN A 5 -4.89 -33.10 -15.02
CA ASN A 5 -3.84 -32.39 -15.76
C ASN A 5 -2.93 -31.55 -14.86
N VAL A 6 -3.27 -31.34 -13.58
CA VAL A 6 -2.50 -30.48 -12.68
C VAL A 6 -1.18 -31.12 -12.28
N ILE A 7 -1.14 -32.46 -12.18
CA ILE A 7 0.04 -33.22 -11.77
C ILE A 7 1.26 -32.96 -12.68
N PHE A 8 1.04 -32.66 -13.97
CA PHE A 8 2.12 -32.34 -14.92
C PHE A 8 2.83 -31.02 -14.63
N TYR A 9 2.23 -30.15 -13.81
CA TYR A 9 2.79 -28.86 -13.42
C TYR A 9 3.40 -28.87 -12.01
N LEU A 10 3.27 -29.98 -11.28
CA LEU A 10 3.80 -30.14 -9.93
C LEU A 10 5.12 -30.90 -9.95
N THR A 11 6.08 -30.44 -9.14
CA THR A 11 7.40 -31.07 -9.01
C THR A 11 7.83 -31.15 -7.55
N GLY A 12 8.76 -32.06 -7.25
CA GLY A 12 9.30 -32.25 -5.90
C GLY A 12 8.22 -32.47 -4.83
N THR A 13 8.33 -31.77 -3.70
CA THR A 13 7.42 -31.88 -2.56
C THR A 13 5.97 -31.59 -2.92
N ALA A 14 5.71 -30.67 -3.85
CA ALA A 14 4.35 -30.33 -4.27
C ALA A 14 3.67 -31.49 -5.02
N ARG A 15 4.44 -32.26 -5.81
CA ARG A 15 3.92 -33.45 -6.49
C ARG A 15 3.65 -34.58 -5.51
N GLN A 16 4.60 -34.87 -4.61
CA GLN A 16 4.40 -35.88 -3.57
C GLN A 16 3.20 -35.58 -2.68
N TRP A 17 3.00 -34.30 -2.32
CA TRP A 17 1.82 -33.88 -1.58
C TRP A 17 0.53 -34.09 -2.36
N PHE A 18 0.50 -33.80 -3.66
CA PHE A 18 -0.67 -34.05 -4.51
C PHE A 18 -1.01 -35.54 -4.57
N ASP A 19 -0.02 -36.40 -4.85
CA ASP A 19 -0.21 -37.85 -4.94
C ASP A 19 -0.77 -38.44 -3.63
N ASN A 20 -0.36 -37.91 -2.48
CA ASN A 20 -0.83 -38.36 -1.16
C ASN A 20 -2.26 -37.89 -0.81
N ASN A 21 -2.82 -36.91 -1.55
CA ASN A 21 -4.12 -36.30 -1.25
C ASN A 21 -5.08 -36.35 -2.45
N GLU A 22 -4.71 -37.01 -3.55
CA GLU A 22 -5.44 -36.95 -4.83
C GLU A 22 -6.90 -37.41 -4.68
N ASP A 23 -7.12 -38.45 -3.89
CA ASP A 23 -8.42 -39.05 -3.58
C ASP A 23 -9.35 -38.10 -2.80
N THR A 24 -8.79 -37.11 -2.10
CA THR A 24 -9.58 -36.12 -1.35
C THR A 24 -10.16 -35.01 -2.24
N PHE A 25 -9.66 -34.83 -3.47
CA PHE A 25 -10.03 -33.70 -4.34
C PHE A 25 -11.22 -34.02 -5.25
N THR A 26 -12.44 -33.84 -4.74
CA THR A 26 -13.66 -34.06 -5.55
C THR A 26 -13.85 -33.05 -6.70
N ASN A 27 -13.24 -31.86 -6.58
CA ASN A 27 -13.29 -30.82 -7.60
C ASN A 27 -12.06 -29.88 -7.52
N PHE A 28 -11.88 -29.07 -8.56
CA PHE A 28 -10.75 -28.14 -8.67
C PHE A 28 -10.72 -27.06 -7.57
N THR A 29 -11.86 -26.68 -7.00
CA THR A 29 -11.92 -25.72 -5.88
C THR A 29 -11.37 -26.32 -4.59
N MET A 30 -11.70 -27.58 -4.28
CA MET A 30 -11.11 -28.29 -3.12
C MET A 30 -9.61 -28.46 -3.28
N PHE A 31 -9.14 -28.83 -4.48
CA PHE A 31 -7.70 -28.89 -4.77
C PHE A 31 -7.03 -27.54 -4.53
N LYS A 32 -7.54 -26.44 -5.10
CA LYS A 32 -6.97 -25.10 -4.92
C LYS A 32 -6.93 -24.67 -3.45
N ASN A 33 -8.00 -24.93 -2.69
CA ASN A 33 -8.05 -24.58 -1.28
C ASN A 33 -7.04 -25.39 -0.47
N SER A 34 -6.92 -26.69 -0.74
CA SER A 34 -5.96 -27.57 -0.07
C SER A 34 -4.52 -27.21 -0.42
N LEU A 35 -4.25 -26.86 -1.68
CA LEU A 35 -2.95 -26.39 -2.13
C LEU A 35 -2.56 -25.07 -1.45
N ASN A 36 -3.50 -24.12 -1.38
CA ASN A 36 -3.31 -22.89 -0.62
C ASN A 36 -3.05 -23.19 0.86
N ASN A 37 -3.79 -24.10 1.50
CA ASN A 37 -3.56 -24.41 2.91
C ASN A 37 -2.20 -25.09 3.15
N ALA A 38 -1.76 -25.96 2.24
CA ALA A 38 -0.49 -26.69 2.38
C ALA A 38 0.74 -25.83 2.09
N PHE A 39 0.66 -24.92 1.11
CA PHE A 39 1.81 -24.18 0.60
C PHE A 39 1.72 -22.67 0.78
N CYS A 40 0.53 -22.10 0.87
CA CYS A 40 0.35 -20.69 1.17
C CYS A 40 0.16 -20.50 2.67
N ARG A 41 1.15 -19.88 3.32
CA ARG A 41 1.04 -19.39 4.70
C ARG A 41 0.16 -18.14 4.75
N THR A 42 -1.10 -18.29 4.38
CA THR A 42 -2.04 -17.18 4.18
C THR A 42 -2.17 -16.35 5.45
N ASP A 43 -2.24 -16.99 6.62
CA ASP A 43 -2.27 -16.31 7.92
C ASP A 43 -1.00 -15.49 8.20
N ASP A 44 0.18 -16.03 7.87
CA ASP A 44 1.44 -15.32 8.06
C ASP A 44 1.54 -14.11 7.12
N LEU A 45 1.12 -14.27 5.86
CA LEU A 45 1.09 -13.20 4.87
C LEU A 45 0.09 -12.10 5.27
N GLN A 46 -1.07 -12.49 5.80
CA GLN A 46 -2.08 -11.56 6.31
C GLN A 46 -1.53 -10.76 7.50
N ARG A 47 -0.98 -11.45 8.52
CA ARG A 47 -0.34 -10.81 9.69
C ARG A 47 0.81 -9.89 9.29
N GLN A 48 1.59 -10.28 8.29
CA GLN A 48 2.67 -9.44 7.77
C GLN A 48 2.10 -8.17 7.11
N ALA A 49 1.03 -8.30 6.32
CA ALA A 49 0.36 -7.15 5.70
C ALA A 49 -0.22 -6.20 6.76
N GLU A 50 -0.86 -6.73 7.80
CA GLU A 50 -1.37 -5.95 8.94
C GLU A 50 -0.24 -5.17 9.64
N ARG A 51 0.89 -5.82 9.94
CA ARG A 51 2.05 -5.16 10.54
C ARG A 51 2.60 -4.04 9.66
N LEU A 52 2.68 -4.27 8.34
CA LEU A 52 3.14 -3.27 7.40
C LEU A 52 2.19 -2.07 7.33
N LEU A 53 0.87 -2.29 7.32
CA LEU A 53 -0.13 -1.20 7.35
C LEU A 53 0.01 -0.29 8.58
N LEU A 54 0.50 -0.81 9.70
CA LEU A 54 0.70 -0.02 10.92
C LEU A 54 1.90 0.93 10.82
N THR A 55 2.92 0.59 10.04
CA THR A 55 4.18 1.34 9.97
C THR A 55 4.45 1.99 8.62
N ARG A 56 3.65 1.67 7.59
CA ARG A 56 3.85 2.18 6.24
C ARG A 56 3.60 3.69 6.21
N LYS A 57 4.63 4.41 5.79
CA LYS A 57 4.61 5.84 5.46
C LYS A 57 5.17 6.03 4.06
N GLN A 58 4.74 7.07 3.36
CA GLN A 58 5.28 7.46 2.06
C GLN A 58 6.77 7.78 2.21
N GLN A 59 7.61 7.16 1.38
CA GLN A 59 9.06 7.34 1.42
C GLN A 59 9.49 8.65 0.75
N ILE A 60 10.69 9.12 1.08
CA ILE A 60 11.29 10.28 0.41
C ILE A 60 11.50 9.93 -1.07
N GLY A 61 10.99 10.77 -1.97
CA GLY A 61 11.03 10.54 -3.42
C GLY A 61 9.98 9.57 -3.97
N GLU A 62 9.18 8.93 -3.10
CA GLU A 62 8.06 8.10 -3.54
C GLU A 62 6.90 8.97 -4.02
N THR A 63 6.30 8.62 -5.17
CA THR A 63 5.12 9.31 -5.67
C THR A 63 3.88 8.97 -4.82
N PRO A 64 2.95 9.93 -4.63
CA PRO A 64 1.69 9.65 -3.93
C PRO A 64 0.93 8.48 -4.54
N GLU A 65 0.94 8.35 -5.88
CA GLU A 65 0.28 7.26 -6.59
C GLU A 65 0.87 5.89 -6.23
N SER A 66 2.20 5.77 -6.15
CA SER A 66 2.88 4.53 -5.74
C SER A 66 2.49 4.14 -4.32
N TYR A 67 2.58 5.10 -3.39
CA TYR A 67 2.21 4.90 -1.99
C TYR A 67 0.76 4.45 -1.84
N ILE A 68 -0.18 5.10 -2.54
CA ILE A 68 -1.59 4.75 -2.52
C ILE A 68 -1.81 3.31 -2.99
N GLN A 69 -1.22 2.90 -4.12
CA GLN A 69 -1.40 1.55 -4.65
C GLN A 69 -0.84 0.48 -3.72
N ASP A 70 0.30 0.75 -3.08
CA ASP A 70 0.90 -0.12 -2.08
C ASP A 70 -0.01 -0.30 -0.87
N ILE A 71 -0.54 0.79 -0.30
CA ILE A 71 -1.48 0.71 0.82
C ILE A 71 -2.73 -0.08 0.43
N LEU A 72 -3.33 0.18 -0.73
CA LEU A 72 -4.52 -0.57 -1.18
C LEU A 72 -4.25 -2.07 -1.39
N SER A 73 -3.05 -2.41 -1.88
CA SER A 73 -2.58 -3.79 -1.99
C SER A 73 -2.44 -4.45 -0.62
N LEU A 74 -1.84 -3.74 0.34
CA LEU A 74 -1.69 -4.21 1.71
C LEU A 74 -3.05 -4.37 2.42
N CYS A 75 -3.97 -3.41 2.25
CA CYS A 75 -5.33 -3.51 2.77
C CYS A 75 -6.04 -4.77 2.27
N ARG A 76 -5.94 -5.07 0.96
CA ARG A 76 -6.52 -6.28 0.37
C ARG A 76 -5.92 -7.56 0.95
N LYS A 77 -4.61 -7.57 1.22
CA LYS A 77 -3.90 -8.74 1.80
C LYS A 77 -4.19 -8.92 3.28
N ALA A 78 -4.32 -7.82 4.03
CA ALA A 78 -4.59 -7.82 5.47
C ALA A 78 -6.05 -8.16 5.77
N ASN A 79 -7.00 -7.56 5.04
CA ASN A 79 -8.42 -7.84 5.18
C ASN A 79 -9.14 -7.53 3.85
N PRO A 80 -9.54 -8.55 3.07
CA PRO A 80 -10.26 -8.34 1.81
C PRO A 80 -11.59 -7.57 1.98
N SER A 81 -12.18 -7.61 3.16
CA SER A 81 -13.44 -6.94 3.51
C SER A 81 -13.23 -5.62 4.27
N MET A 82 -12.01 -5.08 4.26
CA MET A 82 -11.71 -3.79 4.89
C MET A 82 -12.60 -2.69 4.30
N SER A 83 -13.18 -1.87 5.18
CA SER A 83 -14.06 -0.76 4.78
C SER A 83 -13.30 0.34 4.05
N GLU A 84 -14.02 1.19 3.30
CA GLU A 84 -13.41 2.35 2.64
C GLU A 84 -12.82 3.33 3.67
N ASP A 85 -13.51 3.56 4.78
CA ASP A 85 -13.06 4.47 5.84
C ASP A 85 -11.75 4.00 6.49
N GLU A 86 -11.61 2.70 6.77
CA GLU A 86 -10.36 2.12 7.29
C GLU A 86 -9.22 2.28 6.29
N LYS A 87 -9.47 2.06 4.99
CA LYS A 87 -8.45 2.24 3.96
C LYS A 87 -8.03 3.71 3.86
N VAL A 88 -8.98 4.65 3.92
CA VAL A 88 -8.69 6.09 3.94
C VAL A 88 -7.87 6.45 5.18
N ALA A 89 -8.18 5.90 6.35
CA ALA A 89 -7.39 6.11 7.56
C ALA A 89 -5.94 5.63 7.41
N HIS A 90 -5.73 4.44 6.82
CA HIS A 90 -4.38 3.95 6.51
C HIS A 90 -3.63 4.86 5.52
N LEU A 91 -4.32 5.37 4.48
CA LEU A 91 -3.73 6.31 3.53
C LEU A 91 -3.30 7.60 4.23
N MET A 92 -4.21 8.23 4.99
CA MET A 92 -3.98 9.49 5.70
C MET A 92 -2.85 9.41 6.72
N LYS A 93 -2.68 8.27 7.39
CA LYS A 93 -1.68 8.08 8.45
C LYS A 93 -0.24 8.29 7.98
N GLY A 94 0.07 7.91 6.75
CA GLY A 94 1.44 7.86 6.25
C GLY A 94 1.72 8.76 5.04
N ILE A 95 0.72 9.49 4.55
CA ILE A 95 0.89 10.36 3.39
C ILE A 95 1.80 11.56 3.71
N VAL A 96 2.52 12.06 2.71
CA VAL A 96 3.38 13.24 2.87
C VAL A 96 2.62 14.47 3.38
N GLU A 97 3.28 15.23 4.26
CA GLU A 97 2.71 16.32 5.04
C GLU A 97 1.93 17.35 4.20
N TYR A 98 2.47 17.78 3.06
CA TYR A 98 1.80 18.80 2.23
C TYR A 98 0.46 18.32 1.64
N LEU A 99 0.35 17.01 1.35
CA LEU A 99 -0.92 16.41 0.95
C LEU A 99 -1.83 16.30 2.16
N TYR A 100 -1.32 15.78 3.28
CA TYR A 100 -2.07 15.64 4.53
C TYR A 100 -2.78 16.95 4.92
N GLN A 101 -2.05 18.07 4.96
CA GLN A 101 -2.60 19.39 5.31
C GLN A 101 -3.73 19.84 4.37
N THR A 102 -3.66 19.47 3.09
CA THR A 102 -4.71 19.83 2.11
C THR A 102 -5.90 18.87 2.17
N LEU A 103 -5.66 17.61 2.52
CA LEU A 103 -6.67 16.55 2.56
C LEU A 103 -7.45 16.55 3.89
N LEU A 104 -6.83 16.98 5.00
CA LEU A 104 -7.41 16.95 6.35
C LEU A 104 -8.73 17.73 6.47
N VAL A 105 -8.91 18.77 5.64
CA VAL A 105 -10.13 19.59 5.64
C VAL A 105 -11.29 18.97 4.86
N GLN A 106 -11.10 17.78 4.27
CA GLN A 106 -12.08 17.09 3.44
C GLN A 106 -12.47 15.76 4.08
N ASP A 107 -13.76 15.43 3.99
CA ASP A 107 -14.26 14.11 4.39
C ASP A 107 -14.30 13.19 3.16
N PHE A 108 -13.57 12.08 3.20
CA PHE A 108 -13.50 11.11 2.11
C PHE A 108 -14.18 9.82 2.50
N ARG A 109 -15.34 9.55 1.91
CA ARG A 109 -16.10 8.30 2.14
C ARG A 109 -15.75 7.18 1.16
N ARG A 110 -14.97 7.51 0.13
CA ARG A 110 -14.58 6.59 -0.93
C ARG A 110 -13.14 6.82 -1.34
N ILE A 111 -12.42 5.74 -1.62
CA ILE A 111 -11.02 5.82 -2.06
C ILE A 111 -10.89 6.60 -3.38
N ASN A 112 -11.82 6.44 -4.31
CA ASN A 112 -11.73 7.13 -5.60
C ASN A 112 -11.74 8.66 -5.48
N GLU A 113 -12.48 9.20 -4.51
CA GLU A 113 -12.52 10.64 -4.20
C GLU A 113 -11.16 11.09 -3.63
N PHE A 114 -10.60 10.31 -2.70
CA PHE A 114 -9.28 10.54 -2.13
C PHE A 114 -8.18 10.55 -3.21
N VAL A 115 -8.15 9.52 -4.06
CA VAL A 115 -7.15 9.39 -5.14
C VAL A 115 -7.29 10.54 -6.14
N LYS A 116 -8.52 10.87 -6.54
CA LYS A 116 -8.78 11.99 -7.46
C LYS A 116 -8.23 13.29 -6.87
N ARG A 117 -8.49 13.55 -5.59
CA ARG A 117 -8.02 14.76 -4.94
C ARG A 117 -6.49 14.84 -4.85
N CYS A 118 -5.82 13.74 -4.52
CA CYS A 118 -4.36 13.66 -4.52
C CYS A 118 -3.78 14.01 -5.90
N SER A 119 -4.31 13.41 -6.96
CA SER A 119 -3.89 13.67 -8.34
C SER A 119 -4.10 15.13 -8.77
N GLU A 120 -5.20 15.76 -8.35
CA GLU A 120 -5.45 17.18 -8.60
C GLU A 120 -4.42 18.08 -7.92
N ILE A 121 -4.08 17.81 -6.66
CA ILE A 121 -3.07 18.58 -5.91
C ILE A 121 -1.71 18.46 -6.59
N GLU A 122 -1.32 17.23 -6.99
CA GLU A 122 -0.06 16.99 -7.71
C GLU A 122 -0.02 17.69 -9.08
N SER A 123 -1.13 17.69 -9.81
CA SER A 123 -1.24 18.41 -11.09
C SER A 123 -1.08 19.92 -10.90
N LEU A 124 -1.71 20.50 -9.87
CA LEU A 124 -1.56 21.91 -9.54
C LEU A 124 -0.13 22.27 -9.14
N ARG A 125 0.54 21.39 -8.38
CA ARG A 125 1.94 21.57 -7.99
C ARG A 125 2.87 21.56 -9.21
N ARG A 126 2.68 20.61 -10.14
CA ARG A 126 3.42 20.56 -11.41
C ARG A 126 3.21 21.82 -12.25
N ARG A 127 1.99 22.34 -12.34
CA ARG A 127 1.68 23.58 -13.07
C ARG A 127 2.45 24.79 -12.55
N ARG A 128 2.72 24.88 -11.24
CA ARG A 128 3.54 25.97 -10.66
C ARG A 128 4.99 25.92 -11.16
N ILE A 129 5.54 24.73 -11.36
CA ILE A 129 6.91 24.54 -11.85
C ILE A 129 7.00 24.99 -13.32
N THR A 130 6.01 24.66 -14.15
CA THR A 130 6.05 24.94 -15.59
C THR A 130 5.62 26.38 -15.96
N ARG A 131 4.74 27.02 -15.19
CA ARG A 131 4.20 28.35 -15.52
C ARG A 131 4.90 29.46 -14.74
N THR A 132 5.68 30.29 -15.45
CA THR A 132 6.38 31.47 -14.91
C THR A 132 5.47 32.43 -14.15
N ARG A 133 4.20 32.58 -14.56
CA ARG A 133 3.21 33.43 -13.85
C ARG A 133 2.97 33.02 -12.39
N PHE A 134 3.25 31.77 -12.02
CA PHE A 134 3.10 31.26 -10.65
C PHE A 134 4.44 31.07 -9.94
N GLN A 135 5.55 31.57 -10.52
CA GLN A 135 6.85 31.53 -9.87
C GLN A 135 6.79 32.24 -8.53
N ARG A 136 7.46 31.62 -7.56
CA ARG A 136 7.53 32.13 -6.20
C ARG A 136 8.46 33.34 -6.18
N LEU A 137 8.07 34.39 -5.46
CA LEU A 137 8.96 35.52 -5.24
C LEU A 137 10.18 35.05 -4.42
N PRO A 138 11.38 35.60 -4.68
CA PRO A 138 12.64 35.14 -4.05
C PRO A 138 12.62 35.11 -2.52
N LYS A 139 11.82 35.98 -1.88
CA LYS A 139 11.74 36.09 -0.41
C LYS A 139 10.71 35.16 0.24
N VAL A 140 10.00 34.35 -0.54
CA VAL A 140 8.97 33.44 -0.02
C VAL A 140 9.51 32.03 -0.06
N SER A 141 9.98 31.51 1.07
CA SER A 141 10.49 30.14 1.17
C SER A 141 9.41 29.09 0.90
N ALA A 142 9.82 27.98 0.30
CA ALA A 142 9.00 26.77 0.30
C ALA A 142 9.07 26.13 1.69
N VAL A 143 7.92 25.99 2.35
CA VAL A 143 7.71 25.27 3.62
C VAL A 143 8.01 23.75 3.49
N SER A 144 8.69 23.32 2.43
CA SER A 144 8.99 21.91 2.15
C SER A 144 10.48 21.72 1.85
N ALA A 145 11.34 22.46 2.51
CA ALA A 145 12.73 22.08 2.68
C ALA A 145 12.83 21.44 4.07
N GLU A 146 12.88 20.10 4.07
CA GLU A 146 13.66 19.27 4.98
C GLU A 146 13.77 19.78 6.42
N THR A 147 13.11 19.08 7.34
CA THR A 147 13.63 18.98 8.70
C THR A 147 14.99 18.30 8.60
N ASP A 148 16.03 19.09 8.39
CA ASP A 148 17.38 18.71 8.77
C ASP A 148 17.36 18.57 10.30
N VAL A 149 17.15 17.33 10.76
CA VAL A 149 17.21 16.95 12.18
C VAL A 149 18.68 16.97 12.69
N GLY A 150 19.62 17.53 11.91
CA GLY A 150 21.04 17.61 12.23
C GLY A 150 21.41 18.57 13.37
N ASP A 151 20.58 19.56 13.73
CA ASP A 151 21.04 20.68 14.58
C ASP A 151 20.36 20.82 15.95
N VAL A 152 19.60 19.80 16.41
CA VAL A 152 19.03 19.84 17.78
C VAL A 152 20.03 19.31 18.83
N ARG A 153 21.05 18.54 18.40
CA ARG A 153 22.10 18.03 19.31
C ARG A 153 23.14 19.08 19.71
N SER A 154 23.23 20.21 19.01
CA SER A 154 24.14 21.31 19.36
C SER A 154 23.61 22.20 20.49
N LEU A 155 22.32 22.10 20.82
CA LEU A 155 21.62 22.94 21.80
C LEU A 155 21.52 22.32 23.20
N ILE A 156 21.98 21.09 23.40
CA ILE A 156 22.03 20.44 24.72
C ILE A 156 23.50 20.29 25.12
N HIS A 157 24.09 21.41 25.51
CA HIS A 157 25.25 21.42 26.41
C HIS A 157 24.90 22.32 27.59
N GLU A 158 24.49 21.70 28.68
CA GLU A 158 24.75 22.15 30.05
C GLU A 158 25.07 20.93 30.91
#